data_AF-A0A3D8Y6V2-F1
#
_entry.id   AF-A0A3D8Y6V2-F1
#
_cell.length_a   1.000
_cell.length_b   1.000
_cell.length_c   1.000
_cell.angle_alpha   90.00
_cell.angle_beta   90.00
_cell.angle_gamma   90.00
#
_symmetry.space_group_name_H-M   'P 1'
#
loop_
_entity.id
_entity.type
_entity.pdbx_description
1 polymer ?
#
loop_
_entity_poly.entity_id
_entity_poly.type
_entity_poly.pdbx_seq_one_letter_code
_entity_poly.pdbx_strand_id
1 'polypeptide(L)'
;MIQISTLPLIINRGQFHSASQILLVDVLNIGDAPRKMREYIKANHGGFVFDKETYMPITLTGNPESLIANAEKGILFKFDHGFQNLYTLEANLDAAIWHKKLYNLSDYEGQQISFVQEVDFIIDRYIINRKDFPQAEDTLLKILVAMPKIGTKSMHGLKPIKS
;
A
#
# COMPACT_ATOMS: atom_id res chain seq x y z
N MET A 1 -24.79 0.89 11.30
CA MET A 1 -23.75 0.95 10.24
C MET A 1 -22.72 1.99 10.65
N ILE A 2 -21.45 1.74 10.39
CA ILE A 2 -20.32 2.58 10.79
C ILE A 2 -19.85 3.43 9.60
N GLN A 3 -19.54 4.70 9.84
CA GLN A 3 -18.90 5.57 8.85
C GLN A 3 -17.37 5.42 8.96
N ILE A 4 -16.72 5.01 7.88
CA ILE A 4 -15.26 4.90 7.78
C ILE A 4 -14.62 6.26 8.02
N SER A 5 -15.22 7.34 7.52
CA SER A 5 -14.71 8.71 7.69
C SER A 5 -14.59 9.15 9.15
N THR A 6 -15.34 8.50 10.06
CA THR A 6 -15.33 8.78 11.50
C THR A 6 -14.37 7.90 12.30
N LEU A 7 -13.80 6.85 11.68
CA LEU A 7 -12.90 5.94 12.36
C LEU A 7 -11.53 6.57 12.62
N PRO A 8 -10.87 6.21 13.74
CA PRO A 8 -9.52 6.69 14.01
C PRO A 8 -8.53 6.16 12.97
N LEU A 9 -7.86 7.07 12.25
CA LEU A 9 -6.84 6.72 11.28
C LEU A 9 -5.54 6.27 11.98
N ILE A 10 -4.95 5.18 11.51
CA ILE A 10 -3.63 4.71 11.94
C ILE A 10 -2.57 5.46 11.13
N ILE A 11 -1.78 6.29 11.83
CA ILE A 11 -0.78 7.18 11.22
C ILE A 11 0.66 6.77 11.51
N ASN A 12 0.88 5.74 12.33
CA ASN A 12 2.22 5.22 12.61
C ASN A 12 2.18 3.73 13.03
N ARG A 13 3.35 3.09 13.00
CA ARG A 13 3.50 1.67 13.34
C ARG A 13 3.11 1.33 14.78
N GLY A 14 3.32 2.24 15.73
CA GLY A 14 2.94 2.03 17.14
C GLY A 14 1.42 1.88 17.31
N GLN A 15 0.65 2.74 16.64
CA GLN A 15 -0.81 2.62 16.58
C GLN A 15 -1.26 1.35 15.88
N PHE A 16 -0.54 0.94 14.82
CA PHE A 16 -0.84 -0.29 14.10
C PHE A 16 -0.70 -1.53 15.00
N HIS A 17 0.43 -1.69 15.69
CA HIS A 17 0.66 -2.87 16.54
C HIS A 17 -0.10 -2.83 17.88
N SER A 18 -0.63 -1.69 18.29
CA SER A 18 -1.48 -1.59 19.49
C SER A 18 -2.96 -1.84 19.21
N ALA A 19 -3.39 -1.82 17.94
CA ALA A 19 -4.75 -2.16 17.57
C ALA A 19 -4.97 -3.69 17.66
N SER A 20 -6.04 -4.10 18.35
CA SER A 20 -6.52 -5.49 18.34
C SER A 20 -7.25 -5.85 17.05
N GLN A 21 -7.93 -4.87 16.44
CA GLN A 21 -8.63 -5.03 15.18
C GLN A 21 -8.45 -3.78 14.31
N ILE A 22 -8.25 -4.01 13.02
CA ILE A 22 -8.07 -2.94 12.04
C ILE A 22 -9.03 -3.12 10.85
N LEU A 23 -9.27 -2.00 10.17
CA LEU A 23 -9.88 -1.93 8.86
C LEU A 23 -8.84 -1.44 7.86
N LEU A 24 -8.61 -2.21 6.81
CA LEU A 24 -7.95 -1.74 5.61
C LEU A 24 -9.00 -1.30 4.60
N VAL A 25 -8.84 -0.08 4.08
CA VAL A 25 -9.67 0.50 3.02
C VAL A 25 -8.79 0.87 1.84
N ASP A 26 -9.21 0.45 0.65
CA ASP A 26 -8.60 0.88 -0.61
C ASP A 26 -9.64 0.92 -1.73
N VAL A 27 -9.21 1.29 -2.94
CA VAL A 27 -10.04 1.31 -4.14
C VAL A 27 -9.34 0.60 -5.29
N LEU A 28 -10.08 -0.27 -5.98
CA LEU A 28 -9.62 -0.98 -7.16
C LEU A 28 -10.22 -0.36 -8.42
N ASN A 29 -9.39 -0.03 -9.40
CA ASN A 29 -9.86 0.31 -10.73
C ASN A 29 -10.23 -0.97 -11.51
N ILE A 30 -11.45 -1.01 -12.02
CA ILE A 30 -11.99 -2.13 -12.81
C ILE A 30 -12.49 -1.66 -14.18
N GLY A 31 -11.95 -0.54 -14.69
CA GLY A 31 -12.31 0.03 -15.99
C GLY A 31 -12.19 -0.96 -17.16
N ASP A 32 -11.17 -1.82 -17.12
CA ASP A 32 -10.88 -2.84 -18.13
C ASP A 32 -11.79 -4.08 -18.04
N ALA A 33 -12.55 -4.24 -16.96
CA ALA A 33 -13.45 -5.38 -16.81
C ALA A 33 -14.61 -5.30 -17.83
N PRO A 34 -15.13 -6.44 -18.34
CA PRO A 34 -16.26 -6.43 -19.27
C PRO A 34 -17.47 -5.65 -18.73
N ARG A 35 -18.25 -5.01 -19.61
CA ARG A 35 -19.39 -4.16 -19.22
C ARG A 35 -20.35 -4.82 -18.21
N LYS A 36 -20.74 -6.07 -18.46
CA LYS A 36 -21.63 -6.84 -17.56
C LYS A 36 -21.02 -7.00 -16.16
N MET A 37 -19.70 -7.15 -16.07
CA MET A 37 -18.99 -7.24 -14.78
C MET A 37 -18.98 -5.90 -14.06
N ARG A 38 -18.71 -4.80 -14.77
CA ARG A 38 -18.79 -3.45 -14.17
C ARG A 38 -20.18 -3.15 -13.64
N GLU A 39 -21.23 -3.53 -14.39
CA GLU A 39 -22.63 -3.42 -13.94
C GLU A 39 -22.90 -4.31 -12.71
N TYR A 40 -22.39 -5.55 -12.69
CA TYR A 40 -22.50 -6.46 -11.54
C TYR A 40 -21.83 -5.90 -10.27
N ILE A 41 -20.61 -5.39 -10.40
CA ILE A 41 -19.84 -4.84 -9.27
C ILE A 41 -20.51 -3.58 -8.71
N LYS A 42 -21.06 -2.72 -9.57
CA LYS A 42 -21.86 -1.58 -9.14
C LYS A 42 -23.10 -2.01 -8.34
N ALA A 43 -23.78 -3.06 -8.78
CA ALA A 43 -25.02 -3.51 -8.14
C ALA A 43 -24.80 -4.26 -6.81
N ASN A 44 -23.70 -5.02 -6.68
CA ASN A 44 -23.54 -5.98 -5.58
C ASN A 44 -22.35 -5.70 -4.65
N HIS A 45 -21.36 -4.95 -5.10
CA HIS A 45 -20.10 -4.73 -4.37
C HIS A 45 -19.82 -3.25 -4.10
N GLY A 46 -20.84 -2.39 -4.20
CA GLY A 46 -20.70 -0.96 -3.94
C GLY A 46 -19.81 -0.22 -4.94
N GLY A 47 -19.66 -0.77 -6.16
CA GLY A 47 -18.89 -0.13 -7.22
C GLY A 47 -19.49 1.21 -7.64
N PHE A 48 -18.64 2.15 -8.04
CA PHE A 48 -19.03 3.49 -8.45
C PHE A 48 -18.26 3.95 -9.69
N VAL A 49 -18.73 5.03 -10.32
CA VAL A 49 -18.10 5.60 -11.51
C VAL A 49 -17.53 6.96 -11.15
N PHE A 50 -16.27 7.19 -11.49
CA PHE A 50 -15.60 8.48 -11.34
C PHE A 50 -14.69 8.69 -12.56
N ASP A 51 -14.71 9.89 -13.12
CA ASP A 51 -13.96 10.26 -14.34
C ASP A 51 -14.00 9.20 -15.47
N LYS A 52 -15.21 8.70 -15.79
CA LYS A 52 -15.48 7.65 -16.81
C LYS A 52 -14.89 6.27 -16.52
N GLU A 53 -14.15 6.10 -15.43
CA GLU A 53 -13.66 4.82 -14.96
C GLU A 53 -14.60 4.23 -13.90
N THR A 54 -14.57 2.91 -13.76
CA THR A 54 -15.36 2.21 -12.74
C THR A 54 -14.42 1.71 -11.66
N TYR A 55 -14.79 1.99 -10.41
CA TYR A 55 -14.03 1.65 -9.24
C TYR A 55 -14.84 0.75 -8.32
N MET A 56 -14.13 -0.05 -7.52
CA MET A 56 -14.69 -0.89 -6.48
C MET A 56 -13.98 -0.60 -5.15
N PRO A 57 -14.70 -0.21 -4.09
CA PRO A 57 -14.10 -0.08 -2.78
C PRO A 57 -13.72 -1.47 -2.24
N ILE A 58 -12.55 -1.56 -1.63
CA ILE A 58 -12.06 -2.75 -0.92
C ILE A 58 -12.05 -2.42 0.57
N THR A 59 -12.75 -3.22 1.36
CA THR A 59 -12.74 -3.13 2.82
C THR A 59 -12.41 -4.48 3.41
N LEU A 60 -11.33 -4.56 4.18
CA LEU A 60 -10.85 -5.80 4.80
C LEU A 60 -10.66 -5.57 6.29
N THR A 61 -11.25 -6.44 7.11
CA THR A 61 -11.14 -6.38 8.57
C THR A 61 -10.35 -7.57 9.08
N GLY A 62 -9.55 -7.36 10.11
CA GLY A 62 -8.83 -8.44 10.78
C GLY A 62 -7.89 -7.92 11.85
N ASN A 63 -7.16 -8.83 12.49
CA ASN A 63 -6.04 -8.43 13.33
C ASN A 63 -4.88 -7.92 12.45
N PRO A 64 -3.99 -7.05 12.98
CA PRO A 64 -2.93 -6.41 12.20
C PRO A 64 -2.03 -7.41 11.48
N GLU A 65 -1.53 -8.42 12.19
CA GLU A 65 -0.57 -9.40 11.67
C GLU A 65 -1.15 -10.27 10.54
N SER A 66 -2.40 -10.72 10.67
CA SER A 66 -3.06 -11.52 9.63
C SER A 66 -3.32 -10.70 8.38
N LEU A 67 -3.62 -9.42 8.53
CA LEU A 67 -3.91 -8.54 7.40
C LEU A 67 -2.65 -8.28 6.58
N ILE A 68 -1.49 -8.06 7.23
CA ILE A 68 -0.20 -7.93 6.55
C ILE A 68 0.23 -9.23 5.88
N ALA A 69 0.11 -10.37 6.57
CA ALA A 69 0.44 -11.67 6.00
C ALA A 69 -0.42 -12.02 4.76
N ASN A 70 -1.68 -11.58 4.72
CA ASN A 70 -2.57 -11.77 3.57
C ASN A 70 -2.33 -10.74 2.46
N ALA A 71 -1.97 -9.52 2.83
CA ALA A 71 -1.57 -8.45 1.91
C ALA A 71 -0.35 -8.86 1.06
N GLU A 72 0.66 -9.47 1.69
CA GLU A 72 1.87 -10.00 1.03
C GLU A 72 1.57 -11.12 0.03
N LYS A 73 0.63 -12.01 0.37
CA LYS A 73 0.26 -13.16 -0.47
C LYS A 73 -0.63 -12.76 -1.65
N GLY A 74 -1.22 -11.57 -1.60
CA GLY A 74 -2.26 -11.13 -2.52
C GLY A 74 -3.62 -11.72 -2.17
N ILE A 75 -4.63 -10.88 -2.31
CA ILE A 75 -6.03 -11.21 -2.04
C ILE A 75 -6.73 -11.38 -3.37
N LEU A 76 -7.09 -12.63 -3.66
CA LEU A 76 -7.78 -12.97 -4.89
C LEU A 76 -9.28 -12.69 -4.75
N PHE A 77 -9.73 -11.59 -5.34
CA PHE A 77 -11.14 -11.29 -5.48
C PHE A 77 -11.72 -12.12 -6.63
N LYS A 78 -12.60 -13.07 -6.30
CA LYS A 78 -13.37 -13.85 -7.28
C LYS A 78 -14.79 -13.33 -7.34
N PHE A 79 -15.26 -13.02 -8.54
CA PHE A 79 -16.62 -12.56 -8.78
C PHE A 79 -17.43 -13.64 -9.51
N ASP A 80 -18.75 -13.65 -9.31
CA ASP A 80 -19.67 -14.73 -9.73
C ASP A 80 -19.81 -14.95 -11.25
N HIS A 81 -18.95 -14.34 -12.07
CA HIS A 81 -18.92 -14.53 -13.53
C HIS A 81 -17.49 -14.80 -14.04
N GLY A 82 -16.65 -15.45 -13.22
CA GLY A 82 -15.33 -15.94 -13.63
C GLY A 82 -14.24 -14.86 -13.69
N PHE A 83 -14.55 -13.61 -13.33
CA PHE A 83 -13.53 -12.57 -13.18
C PHE A 83 -12.78 -12.79 -11.87
N GLN A 84 -11.45 -12.76 -11.97
CA GLN A 84 -10.56 -12.86 -10.83
C GLN A 84 -9.60 -11.68 -10.89
N ASN A 85 -9.46 -10.96 -9.78
CA ASN A 85 -8.48 -9.91 -9.65
C ASN A 85 -7.61 -10.21 -8.42
N LEU A 86 -6.31 -10.34 -8.63
CA LEU A 86 -5.37 -10.48 -7.54
C LEU A 86 -4.97 -9.09 -7.08
N TYR A 87 -5.53 -8.68 -5.94
CA TYR A 87 -5.14 -7.45 -5.29
C TYR A 87 -3.98 -7.73 -4.36
N THR A 88 -2.79 -7.24 -4.70
CA THR A 88 -1.65 -7.24 -3.78
C THR A 88 -1.58 -5.87 -3.13
N LEU A 89 -1.58 -5.82 -1.80
CA LEU A 89 -0.94 -4.67 -1.17
C LEU A 89 0.54 -4.78 -1.54
N GLU A 90 1.21 -3.68 -1.80
CA GLU A 90 2.67 -3.64 -2.03
C GLU A 90 3.47 -3.99 -0.76
N ALA A 91 3.00 -4.94 0.07
CA ALA A 91 3.62 -5.56 1.24
C ALA A 91 4.29 -4.60 2.23
N ASN A 92 3.94 -3.32 2.19
CA ASN A 92 4.67 -2.28 2.88
C ASN A 92 3.70 -1.54 3.81
N LEU A 93 3.84 -1.81 5.11
CA LEU A 93 3.07 -1.14 6.16
C LEU A 93 3.22 0.38 6.09
N ASP A 94 4.42 0.89 5.79
CA ASP A 94 4.65 2.34 5.68
C ASP A 94 3.90 2.92 4.49
N ALA A 95 3.80 2.19 3.37
CA ALA A 95 3.00 2.61 2.23
C ALA A 95 1.50 2.63 2.58
N ALA A 96 1.00 1.60 3.27
CA ALA A 96 -0.39 1.56 3.72
C ALA A 96 -0.74 2.71 4.69
N ILE A 97 0.18 3.04 5.61
CA ILE A 97 0.05 4.20 6.51
C ILE A 97 0.10 5.51 5.72
N TRP A 98 1.07 5.66 4.80
CA TRP A 98 1.24 6.85 3.97
C TRP A 98 0.00 7.15 3.12
N HIS A 99 -0.57 6.11 2.51
CA HIS A 99 -1.80 6.20 1.73
C HIS A 99 -3.07 6.27 2.58
N LYS A 100 -2.96 6.31 3.91
CA LYS A 100 -4.09 6.42 4.85
C LYS A 100 -5.13 5.31 4.66
N LYS A 101 -4.66 4.08 4.48
CA LYS A 101 -5.51 2.91 4.22
C LYS A 101 -5.96 2.20 5.50
N LEU A 102 -5.35 2.50 6.65
CA LEU A 102 -5.51 1.71 7.88
C LEU A 102 -6.27 2.50 8.95
N TYR A 103 -7.32 1.91 9.48
CA TYR A 103 -8.17 2.49 10.53
C TYR A 103 -8.24 1.53 11.73
N ASN A 104 -8.31 2.11 12.93
CA ASN A 104 -8.48 1.36 14.15
C ASN A 104 -9.96 0.95 14.32
N LEU A 105 -10.19 -0.33 14.59
CA LEU A 105 -11.50 -0.92 14.86
C LEU A 105 -11.57 -1.66 16.20
N SER A 106 -10.59 -1.48 17.09
CA SER A 106 -10.52 -2.17 18.38
C SER A 106 -11.79 -2.03 19.23
N ASP A 107 -12.45 -0.88 19.19
CA ASP A 107 -13.70 -0.64 19.93
C ASP A 107 -14.88 -1.51 19.44
N TYR A 108 -14.75 -2.12 18.26
CA TYR A 108 -15.76 -2.95 17.60
C TYR A 108 -15.37 -4.43 17.56
N GLU A 109 -14.37 -4.84 18.35
CA GLU A 109 -13.89 -6.22 18.38
C GLU A 109 -15.01 -7.20 18.78
N GLY A 110 -15.12 -8.29 18.02
CA GLY A 110 -16.14 -9.32 18.22
C GLY A 110 -17.55 -8.94 17.75
N GLN A 111 -17.75 -7.78 17.12
CA GLN A 111 -19.05 -7.34 16.62
C GLN A 111 -19.20 -7.61 15.12
N GLN A 112 -20.44 -7.84 14.68
CA GLN A 112 -20.75 -7.84 13.24
C GLN A 112 -20.80 -6.40 12.74
N ILE A 113 -19.80 -6.04 11.93
CA ILE A 113 -19.65 -4.67 11.41
C ILE A 113 -20.27 -4.57 10.01
N SER A 114 -20.96 -3.45 9.77
CA SER A 114 -21.41 -3.06 8.43
C SER A 114 -21.12 -1.59 8.22
N PHE A 115 -20.46 -1.25 7.12
CA PHE A 115 -20.05 0.12 6.81
C PHE A 115 -21.06 0.84 5.93
N VAL A 116 -21.18 2.14 6.11
CA VAL A 116 -21.90 3.02 5.18
C VAL A 116 -21.07 3.14 3.89
N GLN A 117 -21.73 3.12 2.73
CA GLN A 117 -21.05 3.35 1.46
C GLN A 117 -20.76 4.85 1.31
N GLU A 118 -19.53 5.26 1.59
CA GLU A 118 -19.12 6.67 1.55
C GLU A 118 -18.34 6.98 0.26
N VAL A 119 -19.03 6.98 -0.89
CA VAL A 119 -18.40 7.14 -2.21
C VAL A 119 -17.56 8.42 -2.31
N ASP A 120 -18.10 9.57 -1.87
CA ASP A 120 -17.40 10.86 -1.95
C ASP A 120 -16.11 10.88 -1.12
N PHE A 121 -16.15 10.26 0.07
CA PHE A 121 -14.98 10.10 0.92
C PHE A 121 -13.91 9.23 0.26
N ILE A 122 -14.31 8.10 -0.34
CA ILE A 122 -13.38 7.20 -1.03
C ILE A 122 -12.73 7.90 -2.23
N ILE A 123 -13.53 8.62 -3.04
CA ILE A 123 -13.02 9.38 -4.19
C ILE A 123 -12.02 10.44 -3.74
N ASP A 124 -12.40 11.27 -2.77
CA ASP A 124 -11.52 12.34 -2.28
C ASP A 124 -10.21 11.77 -1.72
N ARG A 125 -10.29 10.73 -0.88
CA ARG A 125 -9.14 10.17 -0.18
C ARG A 125 -8.22 9.36 -1.09
N TYR A 126 -8.78 8.44 -1.86
CA TYR A 126 -8.01 7.37 -2.52
C TYR A 126 -7.85 7.56 -4.03
N ILE A 127 -8.56 8.52 -4.62
CA ILE A 127 -8.44 8.82 -6.06
C ILE A 127 -7.87 10.22 -6.26
N ILE A 128 -8.53 11.27 -5.76
CA ILE A 128 -8.12 12.66 -6.00
C ILE A 128 -6.86 13.02 -5.21
N ASN A 129 -6.84 12.75 -3.91
CA ASN A 129 -5.72 13.11 -3.03
C ASN A 129 -4.70 11.97 -2.87
N ARG A 130 -4.75 10.96 -3.74
CA ARG A 130 -3.77 9.88 -3.73
C ARG A 130 -2.39 10.45 -4.08
N LYS A 131 -1.40 10.12 -3.26
CA LYS A 131 0.00 10.44 -3.50
C LYS A 131 0.79 9.17 -3.64
N ASP A 132 1.71 9.14 -4.59
CA ASP A 132 2.61 8.00 -4.72
C ASP A 132 3.47 7.87 -3.45
N PHE A 133 3.71 6.62 -3.06
CA PHE A 133 4.63 6.34 -1.97
C PHE A 133 6.04 6.62 -2.50
N PRO A 134 6.87 7.41 -1.78
CA PRO A 134 8.22 7.67 -2.23
C PRO A 134 8.97 6.34 -2.37
N GLN A 135 9.40 6.02 -3.58
CA GLN A 135 10.33 4.92 -3.77
C GLN A 135 11.62 5.28 -3.05
N ALA A 136 12.13 4.36 -2.22
CA ALA A 136 13.49 4.52 -1.72
C ALA A 136 14.39 4.60 -2.95
N GLU A 137 15.12 5.71 -3.12
CA GLU A 137 16.21 5.74 -4.08
C GLU A 137 17.15 4.60 -3.67
N ASP A 138 17.26 3.56 -4.50
CA ASP A 138 18.32 2.57 -4.40
C ASP A 138 19.65 3.30 -4.60
N THR A 139 20.12 3.97 -3.56
CA THR A 139 21.53 4.30 -3.39
C THR A 139 22.22 3.02 -2.97
N LEU A 140 22.20 2.03 -3.88
CA LEU A 140 23.26 1.04 -3.96
C LEU A 140 24.55 1.86 -3.99
N LEU A 141 25.29 1.81 -2.88
CA LEU A 141 26.69 2.20 -2.73
C LEU A 141 27.19 2.98 -3.94
N LYS A 142 27.05 4.32 -3.93
CA LYS A 142 27.83 5.16 -4.84
C LYS A 142 29.28 4.79 -4.59
N ILE A 143 29.84 3.92 -5.43
CA ILE A 143 31.26 3.61 -5.42
C ILE A 143 31.93 4.97 -5.53
N LEU A 144 32.65 5.37 -4.48
CA LEU A 144 33.44 6.59 -4.48
C LEU A 144 34.29 6.58 -5.75
N VAL A 145 33.88 7.40 -6.72
CA VAL A 145 34.54 7.49 -8.01
C VAL A 145 35.94 8.05 -7.75
N ALA A 146 36.92 7.22 -8.07
CA ALA A 146 38.36 7.50 -8.14
C ALA A 146 39.04 7.90 -6.82
N MET A 147 39.72 6.94 -6.19
CA MET A 147 40.91 7.27 -5.40
C MET A 147 41.90 8.03 -6.31
N PRO A 148 42.50 9.14 -5.87
CA PRO A 148 43.52 9.81 -6.65
C PRO A 148 44.67 8.83 -6.89
N LYS A 149 45.08 8.66 -8.15
CA LYS A 149 46.28 7.91 -8.50
C LYS A 149 47.45 8.55 -7.76
N ILE A 150 47.93 7.91 -6.71
CA ILE A 150 49.23 8.24 -6.10
C ILE A 150 50.25 8.07 -7.22
N GLY A 151 50.87 9.18 -7.61
CA GLY A 151 51.73 9.25 -8.78
C GLY A 151 52.86 8.22 -8.73
N THR A 152 53.03 7.49 -9.82
CA THR A 152 54.21 6.68 -10.12
C THR A 152 55.40 7.59 -10.47
N LYS A 153 55.82 8.44 -9.53
CA LYS A 153 57.16 9.03 -9.59
C LYS A 153 58.12 8.05 -8.95
N SER A 154 58.99 7.47 -9.76
CA SER A 154 60.15 6.70 -9.30
C SER A 154 61.01 7.59 -8.39
N MET A 155 61.27 7.14 -7.17
CA MET A 155 62.24 7.80 -6.29
C MET A 155 63.65 7.55 -6.81
N HIS A 156 64.15 8.42 -7.69
CA HIS A 156 65.57 8.49 -8.02
C HIS A 156 66.33 9.08 -6.82
N GLY A 157 67.21 8.29 -6.20
CA GLY A 157 68.16 8.79 -5.20
C GLY A 157 68.43 7.92 -3.98
N LEU A 158 67.67 6.84 -3.76
CA LEU A 158 67.90 5.96 -2.61
C LEU A 158 68.85 4.82 -3.00
N LYS A 159 70.12 4.91 -2.57
CA LYS A 159 71.07 3.80 -2.64
C LYS A 159 70.74 2.76 -1.57
N PRO A 160 70.67 1.46 -1.90
CA PRO A 160 70.47 0.42 -0.90
C PRO A 160 71.70 0.28 0.01
N ILE A 161 71.46 0.16 1.32
CA ILE A 161 72.46 -0.13 2.33
C ILE A 161 72.73 -1.64 2.29
N LYS A 162 74.00 -2.04 2.13
CA LYS A 162 74.42 -3.45 2.17
C LYS A 162 74.41 -3.94 3.61
N SER A 163 73.75 -5.06 3.84
CA SER A 163 74.02 -6.00 4.93
C SER A 163 74.82 -7.17 4.40
#